data_AF-A0A3P2A3J6-F1
#
_entry.id   AF-A0A3P2A3J6-F1
#
_cell.length_a   1.000
_cell.length_b   1.000
_cell.length_c   1.000
_cell.angle_alpha   90.00
_cell.angle_beta   90.00
_cell.angle_gamma   90.00
#
_symmetry.space_group_name_H-M   'P 1'
#
loop_
_entity.id
_entity.type
_entity.pdbx_description
1 polymer ?
#
loop_
_entity_poly.entity_id
_entity_poly.type
_entity_poly.pdbx_seq_one_letter_code
_entity_poly.pdbx_strand_id
1 'polypeptide(L)'
;MIPIREFIGCTEAKLLIHLQRSLKNYCSIRMIFLGLIHRPCKFQPRQIDRIMTTLLETLLAIRPKHHDFTRPELIQGYNKEEIQEIEQRYNLSVQGQFREFLMTMGKCSGGLLLGEYISIFDSIYNPDSRYFGIQHQLDTQNDERLSDFLRENQINLVQEQYFHFSYENEGIISYFLLTNRNNDIIYKYDENMEEVQFKEWGTLFDLLIAYRKDIVRYSKRWTKVFNANPNRFKELTMGRLL
;
A
#
# COMPACT_ATOMS: atom_id res chain seq x y z
N MET A 1 60.47 -1.51 -13.60
CA MET A 1 61.42 -2.01 -12.59
C MET A 1 60.60 -2.62 -11.45
N ILE A 2 60.58 -3.95 -11.42
CA ILE A 2 59.95 -4.89 -10.43
C ILE A 2 61.02 -5.16 -9.34
N PRO A 3 60.72 -5.42 -8.04
CA PRO A 3 59.94 -6.57 -7.52
C PRO A 3 58.98 -6.24 -6.35
N ILE A 4 57.85 -6.90 -6.05
CA ILE A 4 57.41 -8.31 -5.95
C ILE A 4 58.26 -9.20 -5.01
N ARG A 5 57.80 -9.33 -3.76
CA ARG A 5 57.92 -10.58 -2.98
C ARG A 5 56.59 -10.89 -2.31
N GLU A 6 56.09 -12.08 -2.65
CA GLU A 6 54.96 -12.79 -2.05
C GLU A 6 55.29 -13.28 -0.64
N PHE A 7 54.29 -13.45 0.22
CA PHE A 7 54.02 -14.74 0.88
C PHE A 7 52.59 -14.80 1.43
N ILE A 8 52.03 -15.99 1.31
CA ILE A 8 50.64 -16.42 1.48
C ILE A 8 50.28 -16.63 2.95
N GLY A 9 49.00 -16.47 3.32
CA GLY A 9 48.48 -16.97 4.60
C GLY A 9 47.00 -16.66 4.87
N CYS A 10 46.14 -17.65 4.61
CA CYS A 10 44.73 -17.77 5.04
C CYS A 10 44.41 -17.13 6.40
N THR A 11 43.25 -16.46 6.51
CA THR A 11 42.10 -16.95 7.29
C THR A 11 40.93 -15.96 7.28
N GLU A 12 39.82 -16.39 6.67
CA GLU A 12 38.47 -16.00 7.11
C GLU A 12 38.32 -16.23 8.62
N ALA A 13 37.39 -15.50 9.24
CA ALA A 13 37.04 -15.51 10.67
C ALA A 13 37.81 -14.53 11.58
N LYS A 14 37.69 -13.21 11.33
CA LYS A 14 37.98 -12.18 12.35
C LYS A 14 37.00 -10.99 12.43
N LEU A 15 35.82 -11.08 11.83
CA LEU A 15 34.77 -10.05 11.94
C LEU A 15 33.47 -10.51 12.62
N LEU A 16 33.51 -11.64 13.34
CA LEU A 16 32.34 -12.23 14.01
C LEU A 16 32.46 -12.36 15.54
N ILE A 17 33.39 -11.65 16.20
CA ILE A 17 33.61 -11.75 17.65
C ILE A 17 33.57 -10.37 18.37
N HIS A 18 32.91 -9.36 17.78
CA HIS A 18 32.72 -8.06 18.46
C HIS A 18 31.27 -7.58 18.63
N LEU A 19 30.27 -8.41 18.29
CA LEU A 19 28.85 -8.08 18.49
C LEU A 19 28.05 -9.19 19.20
N GLN A 20 28.69 -9.94 20.10
CA GLN A 20 28.03 -10.89 21.01
C GLN A 20 28.38 -10.68 22.50
N ARG A 21 28.68 -9.43 22.89
CA ARG A 21 29.03 -9.07 24.27
C ARG A 21 28.19 -7.94 24.91
N SER A 22 26.96 -7.72 24.45
CA SER A 22 26.06 -6.71 25.06
C SER A 22 24.63 -7.21 25.36
N LEU A 23 24.39 -8.52 25.50
CA LEU A 23 23.07 -9.06 25.87
C LEU A 23 23.11 -10.15 26.96
N LYS A 24 24.15 -10.15 27.79
CA LYS A 24 24.20 -10.97 29.02
C LYS A 24 24.50 -10.08 30.21
N ASN A 25 23.51 -9.30 30.62
CA ASN A 25 23.41 -8.70 31.95
C ASN A 25 21.98 -8.19 32.07
N TYR A 26 21.11 -9.00 32.68
CA TYR A 26 19.92 -8.62 33.47
C TYR A 26 19.01 -9.85 33.57
N CYS A 27 19.45 -10.82 34.36
CA CYS A 27 18.57 -11.84 34.93
C CYS A 27 19.26 -12.42 36.17
N SER A 28 19.00 -11.84 37.34
CA SER A 28 19.13 -12.56 38.60
C SER A 28 18.13 -12.01 39.61
N ILE A 29 17.33 -12.95 40.09
CA ILE A 29 16.20 -12.84 41.01
C ILE A 29 16.68 -12.57 42.44
N ARG A 30 15.99 -11.70 43.17
CA ARG A 30 15.88 -11.76 44.64
C ARG A 30 14.42 -11.47 45.03
N MET A 31 13.75 -12.48 45.58
CA MET A 31 12.44 -12.38 46.24
C MET A 31 12.58 -11.65 47.58
N ILE A 32 11.75 -10.64 47.83
CA ILE A 32 11.18 -10.32 49.16
C ILE A 32 9.74 -9.82 48.95
N PHE A 33 8.81 -10.41 49.70
CA PHE A 33 7.37 -10.16 49.73
C PHE A 33 7.01 -8.78 50.31
N LEU A 34 6.07 -8.07 49.68
CA LEU A 34 5.04 -7.26 50.35
C LEU A 34 3.88 -7.06 49.38
N GLY A 35 2.71 -7.55 49.80
CA GLY A 35 1.50 -7.58 48.99
C GLY A 35 0.95 -6.19 48.72
N LEU A 36 0.57 -5.96 47.47
CA LEU A 36 -0.55 -5.11 47.06
C LEU A 36 -0.97 -5.58 45.66
N ILE A 37 -2.28 -5.75 45.49
CA ILE A 37 -2.93 -6.31 44.31
C ILE A 37 -2.65 -5.42 43.10
N HIS A 38 -1.84 -5.92 42.16
CA HIS A 38 -1.75 -5.40 40.80
C HIS A 38 -1.79 -6.60 39.85
N ARG A 39 -2.89 -6.75 39.11
CA ARG A 39 -2.99 -7.72 38.02
C ARG A 39 -1.97 -7.31 36.95
N PRO A 40 -0.95 -8.14 36.62
CA PRO A 40 -0.16 -7.87 35.44
C PRO A 40 -1.03 -8.19 34.24
N CYS A 41 -1.43 -7.16 33.50
CA CYS A 41 -2.02 -7.32 32.18
C CYS A 41 -0.95 -7.97 31.31
N LYS A 42 -1.05 -9.29 31.10
CA LYS A 42 -0.23 -10.01 30.13
C LYS A 42 -0.64 -9.51 28.74
N PHE A 43 0.08 -8.52 28.22
CA PHE A 43 0.07 -8.26 26.80
C PHE A 43 0.77 -9.44 26.13
N GLN A 44 -0.02 -10.42 25.68
CA GLN A 44 0.46 -11.42 24.74
C GLN A 44 0.50 -10.73 23.38
N PRO A 45 1.68 -10.53 22.76
CA PRO A 45 1.71 -10.19 21.36
C PRO A 45 1.06 -11.37 20.63
N ARG A 46 -0.11 -11.14 20.03
CA ARG A 46 -0.70 -12.11 19.11
C ARG A 46 0.38 -12.41 18.08
N GLN A 47 0.75 -13.69 17.96
CA GLN A 47 1.55 -14.17 16.84
C GLN A 47 0.81 -13.73 15.58
N ILE A 48 1.36 -12.71 14.93
CA ILE A 48 1.01 -12.40 13.55
C ILE A 48 1.60 -13.58 12.79
N ASP A 49 0.75 -14.53 12.41
CA ASP A 49 1.08 -15.55 11.42
C ASP A 49 1.44 -14.81 10.12
N ARG A 50 2.72 -14.45 10.01
CA ARG A 50 3.28 -13.66 8.92
C ARG A 50 3.32 -14.52 7.67
N ILE A 51 2.25 -14.48 6.89
CA ILE A 51 2.42 -14.46 5.45
C ILE A 51 2.77 -13.01 5.12
N MET A 52 4.06 -12.67 5.16
CA MET A 52 4.51 -11.43 4.54
C MET A 52 4.33 -11.61 3.03
N THR A 53 3.45 -10.81 2.44
CA THR A 53 3.23 -10.79 1.00
C THR A 53 4.41 -10.08 0.31
N THR A 54 4.76 -10.51 -0.90
CA THR A 54 5.84 -9.91 -1.71
C THR A 54 5.65 -8.40 -1.86
N LEU A 55 4.40 -7.95 -1.97
CA LEU A 55 4.05 -6.53 -1.97
C LEU A 55 4.50 -5.81 -0.70
N LEU A 56 4.14 -6.32 0.48
CA LEU A 56 4.42 -5.65 1.75
C LEU A 56 5.92 -5.49 1.99
N GLU A 57 6.70 -6.53 1.71
CA GLU A 57 8.16 -6.49 1.81
C GLU A 57 8.76 -5.42 0.90
N THR A 58 8.29 -5.40 -0.35
CA THR A 58 8.75 -4.43 -1.36
C THR A 58 8.47 -2.99 -0.94
N LEU A 59 7.26 -2.71 -0.44
CA LEU A 59 6.89 -1.36 -0.02
C LEU A 59 7.62 -0.92 1.27
N LEU A 60 7.85 -1.84 2.22
CA LEU A 60 8.60 -1.58 3.45
C LEU A 60 10.11 -1.38 3.22
N ALA A 61 10.66 -1.96 2.15
CA ALA A 61 12.04 -1.74 1.75
C ALA A 61 12.28 -0.30 1.25
N ILE A 62 11.24 0.34 0.70
CA ILE A 62 11.29 1.75 0.29
C ILE A 62 11.06 2.63 1.52
N ARG A 63 12.15 3.11 2.11
CA ARG A 63 12.12 3.87 3.38
C ARG A 63 12.47 5.35 3.23
N PRO A 64 11.86 6.24 4.05
CA PRO A 64 12.26 7.63 4.12
C PRO A 64 13.63 7.80 4.78
N LYS A 65 14.42 8.74 4.25
CA LYS A 65 15.80 8.98 4.71
C LYS A 65 15.89 9.54 6.13
N HIS A 66 14.90 10.31 6.57
CA HIS A 66 15.00 11.10 7.80
C HIS A 66 13.73 11.12 8.66
N HIS A 67 12.54 11.06 8.07
CA HIS A 67 11.29 11.22 8.81
C HIS A 67 10.33 10.09 8.44
N ASP A 68 10.36 9.02 9.24
CA ASP A 68 9.42 7.91 9.07
C ASP A 68 8.16 8.17 9.89
N PHE A 69 7.05 8.31 9.17
CA PHE A 69 5.71 8.42 9.76
C PHE A 69 4.92 7.13 9.56
N THR A 70 5.48 6.12 8.89
CA THR A 70 4.84 4.83 8.68
C THR A 70 4.66 4.11 10.02
N ARG A 71 3.52 3.45 10.18
CA ARG A 71 3.10 2.67 11.34
C ARG A 71 2.74 1.26 10.89
N PRO A 72 3.73 0.39 10.61
CA PRO A 72 3.49 -0.95 10.07
C PRO A 72 2.61 -1.81 10.97
N GLU A 73 2.59 -1.55 12.27
CA GLU A 73 1.72 -2.23 13.24
C GLU A 73 0.23 -1.98 13.03
N LEU A 74 -0.14 -0.95 12.24
CA LEU A 74 -1.51 -0.62 11.90
C LEU A 74 -1.95 -1.20 10.55
N ILE A 75 -1.04 -1.82 9.79
CA ILE A 75 -1.38 -2.38 8.48
C ILE A 75 -2.41 -3.49 8.67
N GLN A 76 -3.50 -3.37 7.92
CA GLN A 76 -4.60 -4.31 7.99
C GLN A 76 -5.26 -4.44 6.62
N GLY A 77 -5.47 -5.67 6.17
CA GLY A 77 -6.25 -5.95 4.98
C GLY A 77 -7.57 -6.65 5.26
N TYR A 78 -8.32 -6.87 4.20
CA TYR A 78 -9.58 -7.60 4.21
C TYR A 78 -9.34 -9.11 4.27
N ASN A 79 -10.19 -9.83 5.00
CA ASN A 79 -10.22 -11.29 4.99
C ASN A 79 -11.00 -11.80 3.76
N LYS A 80 -11.09 -13.13 3.57
CA LYS A 80 -11.70 -13.69 2.36
C LYS A 80 -13.19 -13.38 2.28
N GLU A 81 -13.88 -13.39 3.40
CA GLU A 81 -15.31 -13.14 3.50
C GLU A 81 -15.64 -11.69 3.15
N GLU A 82 -14.82 -10.75 3.63
CA GLU A 82 -14.93 -9.32 3.31
C GLU A 82 -14.58 -9.04 1.84
N ILE A 83 -13.61 -9.75 1.26
CA ILE A 83 -13.36 -9.66 -0.18
C ILE A 83 -14.60 -10.07 -0.97
N GLN A 84 -15.25 -11.18 -0.60
CA GLN A 84 -16.49 -11.62 -1.27
C GLN A 84 -17.61 -10.59 -1.14
N GLU A 85 -17.74 -9.94 0.03
CA GLU A 85 -18.70 -8.86 0.23
C GLU A 85 -18.42 -7.67 -0.69
N ILE A 86 -17.16 -7.25 -0.82
CA ILE A 86 -16.71 -6.18 -1.71
C ILE A 86 -17.05 -6.50 -3.18
N GLU A 87 -16.76 -7.73 -3.62
CA GLU A 87 -17.07 -8.19 -4.99
C GLU A 87 -18.57 -8.08 -5.29
N GLN A 88 -19.41 -8.57 -4.37
CA GLN A 88 -20.87 -8.56 -4.50
C GLN A 88 -21.46 -7.16 -4.47
N ARG A 89 -20.98 -6.31 -3.55
CA ARG A 89 -21.57 -4.98 -3.33
C ARG A 89 -21.26 -3.99 -4.46
N TYR A 90 -20.12 -4.15 -5.12
CA TYR A 90 -19.58 -3.10 -6.00
C TYR A 90 -19.36 -3.50 -7.46
N ASN A 91 -19.78 -4.71 -7.86
CA ASN A 91 -19.54 -5.23 -9.19
C ASN A 91 -18.05 -5.18 -9.57
N LEU A 92 -17.23 -5.85 -8.76
CA LEU A 92 -15.79 -5.96 -8.95
C LEU A 92 -15.36 -7.42 -8.91
N SER A 93 -14.31 -7.77 -9.66
CA SER A 93 -13.61 -9.05 -9.50
C SER A 93 -12.30 -8.81 -8.75
N VAL A 94 -12.19 -9.29 -7.51
CA VAL A 94 -11.03 -9.04 -6.67
C VAL A 94 -10.07 -10.23 -6.75
N GLN A 95 -9.16 -10.12 -7.72
CA GLN A 95 -8.21 -11.18 -8.09
C GLN A 95 -6.79 -10.62 -8.31
N GLY A 96 -5.81 -11.51 -8.53
CA GLY A 96 -4.42 -11.15 -8.80
C GLY A 96 -3.80 -10.19 -7.78
N GLN A 97 -3.05 -9.22 -8.29
CA GLN A 97 -2.42 -8.16 -7.50
C GLN A 97 -3.43 -7.28 -6.76
N PHE A 98 -4.64 -7.08 -7.32
CA PHE A 98 -5.67 -6.29 -6.65
C PHE A 98 -6.15 -6.98 -5.36
N ARG A 99 -6.32 -8.30 -5.42
CA ARG A 99 -6.61 -9.13 -4.25
C ARG A 99 -5.48 -9.08 -3.22
N GLU A 100 -4.22 -9.24 -3.65
CA GLU A 100 -3.08 -9.16 -2.73
C GLU A 100 -3.00 -7.80 -2.05
N PHE A 101 -3.23 -6.70 -2.78
CA PHE A 101 -3.28 -5.35 -2.23
C PHE A 101 -4.37 -5.22 -1.16
N LEU A 102 -5.62 -5.57 -1.48
CA LEU A 102 -6.75 -5.44 -0.55
C LEU A 102 -6.60 -6.34 0.68
N MET A 103 -6.10 -7.56 0.52
CA MET A 103 -5.86 -8.48 1.64
C MET A 103 -4.63 -8.12 2.48
N THR A 104 -3.66 -7.40 1.91
CA THR A 104 -2.49 -6.93 2.67
C THR A 104 -2.82 -5.68 3.47
N MET A 105 -3.47 -4.69 2.85
CA MET A 105 -3.58 -3.36 3.42
C MET A 105 -4.84 -2.58 3.01
N GLY A 106 -5.86 -3.27 2.49
CA GLY A 106 -7.10 -2.64 2.03
C GLY A 106 -7.89 -1.93 3.12
N LYS A 107 -7.78 -2.31 4.40
CA LYS A 107 -8.44 -1.62 5.53
C LYS A 107 -7.60 -0.52 6.15
N CYS A 108 -6.28 -0.68 6.14
CA CYS A 108 -5.34 0.31 6.64
C CYS A 108 -3.96 0.09 6.01
N SER A 109 -3.42 1.13 5.38
CA SER A 109 -2.08 1.11 4.78
C SER A 109 -0.93 1.26 5.79
N GLY A 110 -1.23 1.63 7.04
CA GLY A 110 -0.23 2.02 8.02
C GLY A 110 0.69 3.17 7.56
N GLY A 111 0.25 3.99 6.60
CA GLY A 111 1.07 5.08 6.05
C GLY A 111 2.11 4.63 5.01
N LEU A 112 2.06 3.38 4.54
CA LEU A 112 2.82 2.97 3.35
C LEU A 112 2.30 3.66 2.09
N LEU A 113 0.99 3.80 2.01
CA LEU A 113 0.24 4.47 0.95
C LEU A 113 -0.72 5.48 1.57
N LEU A 114 -1.06 6.56 0.87
CA LEU A 114 -1.90 7.64 1.39
C LEU A 114 -3.09 7.91 0.46
N GLY A 115 -4.21 8.34 1.03
CA GLY A 115 -5.47 8.50 0.31
C GLY A 115 -5.55 9.64 -0.68
N GLU A 116 -4.61 10.58 -0.68
CA GLU A 116 -4.51 11.53 -1.81
C GLU A 116 -4.04 10.85 -3.11
N TYR A 117 -3.51 9.62 -3.03
CA TYR A 117 -2.98 8.87 -4.17
C TYR A 117 -3.84 7.66 -4.52
N ILE A 118 -4.74 7.20 -3.66
CA ILE A 118 -5.47 5.93 -3.88
C ILE A 118 -6.91 6.06 -3.42
N SER A 119 -7.84 5.81 -4.33
CA SER A 119 -9.28 6.02 -4.14
C SER A 119 -9.84 5.28 -2.93
N ILE A 120 -9.42 4.04 -2.64
CA ILE A 120 -9.97 3.29 -1.50
C ILE A 120 -9.69 3.93 -0.13
N PHE A 121 -8.72 4.84 -0.06
CA PHE A 121 -8.35 5.57 1.15
C PHE A 121 -8.88 7.02 1.15
N ASP A 122 -9.37 7.50 0.00
CA ASP A 122 -9.93 8.84 -0.14
C ASP A 122 -11.41 8.86 0.26
N SER A 123 -11.80 9.86 1.06
CA SER A 123 -13.21 10.10 1.38
C SER A 123 -14.09 10.48 0.18
N ILE A 124 -13.52 11.05 -0.89
CA ILE A 124 -14.28 11.43 -2.10
C ILE A 124 -14.84 10.18 -2.79
N TYR A 125 -14.05 9.10 -2.79
CA TYR A 125 -14.38 7.81 -3.40
C TYR A 125 -14.98 6.84 -2.39
N ASN A 126 -15.68 7.36 -1.37
CA ASN A 126 -16.48 6.53 -0.47
C ASN A 126 -17.48 5.71 -1.30
N PRO A 127 -17.69 4.41 -1.01
CA PRO A 127 -18.61 3.58 -1.78
C PRO A 127 -20.07 4.03 -1.82
N ASP A 128 -20.50 4.92 -0.92
CA ASP A 128 -21.83 5.54 -0.97
C ASP A 128 -21.88 6.78 -1.88
N SER A 129 -20.75 7.17 -2.49
CA SER A 129 -20.66 8.32 -3.40
C SER A 129 -20.92 7.93 -4.86
N ARG A 130 -21.22 8.93 -5.69
CA ARG A 130 -21.37 8.76 -7.15
C ARG A 130 -20.09 8.34 -7.89
N TYR A 131 -18.95 8.33 -7.19
CA TYR A 131 -17.64 8.00 -7.76
C TYR A 131 -17.25 6.53 -7.51
N PHE A 132 -18.23 5.69 -7.17
CA PHE A 132 -18.00 4.28 -6.88
C PHE A 132 -19.08 3.34 -7.43
N GLY A 133 -18.71 2.08 -7.67
CA GLY A 133 -19.62 1.00 -8.05
C GLY A 133 -20.26 1.14 -9.44
N ILE A 134 -21.35 0.38 -9.66
CA ILE A 134 -22.02 0.27 -10.97
C ILE A 134 -22.48 1.65 -11.51
N GLN A 135 -22.98 2.53 -10.64
CA GLN A 135 -23.43 3.85 -11.10
C GLN A 135 -22.26 4.67 -11.64
N HIS A 136 -21.10 4.64 -10.97
CA HIS A 136 -19.90 5.30 -11.49
C HIS A 136 -19.43 4.68 -12.80
N GLN A 137 -19.45 3.34 -12.91
CA GLN A 137 -19.11 2.65 -14.17
C GLN A 137 -20.03 3.10 -15.32
N LEU A 138 -21.33 3.25 -15.07
CA LEU A 138 -22.31 3.75 -16.05
C LEU A 138 -22.10 5.22 -16.39
N ASP A 139 -21.87 6.08 -15.38
CA ASP A 139 -21.62 7.51 -15.59
C ASP A 139 -20.36 7.71 -16.45
N THR A 140 -19.27 7.00 -16.14
CA THR A 140 -18.02 7.04 -16.91
C THR A 140 -18.17 6.43 -18.29
N GLN A 141 -18.97 5.37 -18.46
CA GLN A 141 -19.26 4.78 -19.77
C GLN A 141 -19.94 5.76 -20.73
N ASN A 142 -20.74 6.69 -20.19
CA ASN A 142 -21.48 7.70 -20.94
C ASN A 142 -20.77 9.04 -21.03
N ASP A 143 -19.52 9.14 -20.55
CA ASP A 143 -18.74 10.36 -20.71
C ASP A 143 -18.36 10.54 -22.19
N GLU A 144 -18.83 11.64 -22.80
CA GLU A 144 -18.57 11.96 -24.20
C GLU A 144 -17.07 11.99 -24.52
N ARG A 145 -16.24 12.41 -23.55
CA ARG A 145 -14.76 12.49 -23.70
C ARG A 145 -14.11 11.12 -23.85
N LEU A 146 -14.72 10.08 -23.28
CA LEU A 146 -14.25 8.71 -23.34
C LEU A 146 -14.91 7.89 -24.46
N SER A 147 -16.00 8.40 -25.03
CA SER A 147 -16.89 7.62 -25.91
C SER A 147 -16.21 7.04 -27.15
N ASP A 148 -15.40 7.82 -27.86
CA ASP A 148 -14.66 7.36 -29.04
C ASP A 148 -13.65 6.28 -28.67
N PHE A 149 -12.88 6.54 -27.61
CA PHE A 149 -11.88 5.59 -27.11
C PHE A 149 -12.49 4.25 -26.70
N LEU A 150 -13.54 4.27 -25.87
CA LEU A 150 -14.21 3.06 -25.38
C LEU A 150 -14.80 2.27 -26.56
N ARG A 151 -15.35 2.96 -27.56
CA ARG A 151 -15.90 2.35 -28.78
C ARG A 151 -14.82 1.70 -29.63
N GLU A 152 -13.73 2.40 -29.90
CA GLU A 152 -12.61 1.91 -30.73
C GLU A 152 -11.95 0.66 -30.12
N ASN A 153 -11.86 0.61 -28.79
CA ASN A 153 -11.24 -0.47 -28.05
C ASN A 153 -12.23 -1.54 -27.57
N GLN A 154 -13.52 -1.40 -27.94
CA GLN A 154 -14.61 -2.32 -27.57
C GLN A 154 -14.70 -2.55 -26.05
N ILE A 155 -14.47 -1.51 -25.26
CA ILE A 155 -14.49 -1.57 -23.80
C ILE A 155 -15.87 -1.21 -23.29
N ASN A 156 -16.49 -2.13 -22.54
CA ASN A 156 -17.68 -1.88 -21.76
C ASN A 156 -17.32 -1.84 -20.27
N LEU A 157 -17.32 -0.67 -19.65
CA LEU A 157 -16.83 -0.46 -18.29
C LEU A 157 -17.62 -1.21 -17.22
N VAL A 158 -18.91 -1.50 -17.45
CA VAL A 158 -19.73 -2.29 -16.51
C VAL A 158 -19.37 -3.77 -16.61
N GLN A 159 -19.25 -4.30 -17.84
CA GLN A 159 -18.88 -5.70 -18.07
C GLN A 159 -17.43 -5.99 -17.70
N GLU A 160 -16.54 -5.04 -17.94
CA GLU A 160 -15.12 -5.12 -17.61
C GLU A 160 -14.85 -4.78 -16.14
N GLN A 161 -15.90 -4.41 -15.38
CA GLN A 161 -15.87 -4.09 -13.96
C GLN A 161 -14.81 -3.03 -13.65
N TYR A 162 -14.97 -1.88 -14.27
CA TYR A 162 -14.10 -0.71 -14.11
C TYR A 162 -14.00 -0.30 -12.65
N PHE A 163 -12.77 -0.04 -12.23
CA PHE A 163 -12.44 0.45 -10.90
C PHE A 163 -11.45 1.60 -10.99
N HIS A 164 -11.92 2.81 -10.67
CA HIS A 164 -11.05 3.98 -10.53
C HIS A 164 -10.09 3.78 -9.36
N PHE A 165 -8.80 3.65 -9.64
CA PHE A 165 -7.81 3.29 -8.63
C PHE A 165 -7.15 4.53 -8.00
N SER A 166 -6.78 5.50 -8.83
CA SER A 166 -6.11 6.71 -8.39
C SER A 166 -6.18 7.81 -9.43
N TYR A 167 -5.84 9.03 -9.00
CA TYR A 167 -5.76 10.18 -9.88
C TYR A 167 -4.57 11.06 -9.50
N GLU A 168 -4.07 11.82 -10.47
CA GLU A 168 -2.99 12.77 -10.31
C GLU A 168 -3.36 14.10 -10.98
N ASN A 169 -2.62 15.16 -10.65
CA ASN A 169 -2.76 16.48 -11.26
C ASN A 169 -4.21 16.98 -11.26
N GLU A 170 -4.84 16.98 -10.08
CA GLU A 170 -6.22 17.45 -9.87
C GLU A 170 -7.29 16.71 -10.69
N GLY A 171 -7.02 15.46 -11.07
CA GLY A 171 -7.98 14.59 -11.78
C GLY A 171 -7.71 14.48 -13.28
N ILE A 172 -6.73 15.22 -13.79
CA ILE A 172 -6.38 15.19 -15.22
C ILE A 172 -5.81 13.83 -15.62
N ILE A 173 -5.02 13.20 -14.75
CA ILE A 173 -4.51 11.86 -14.98
C ILE A 173 -5.27 10.90 -14.08
N SER A 174 -5.88 9.88 -14.67
CA SER A 174 -6.58 8.83 -13.94
C SER A 174 -5.97 7.47 -14.22
N TYR A 175 -5.87 6.64 -13.19
CA TYR A 175 -5.43 5.25 -13.28
C TYR A 175 -6.53 4.33 -12.81
N PHE A 176 -6.75 3.24 -13.53
CA PHE A 176 -7.84 2.32 -13.24
C PHE A 176 -7.54 0.88 -13.63
N LEU A 177 -8.35 -0.01 -13.05
CA LEU A 177 -8.36 -1.43 -13.33
C LEU A 177 -9.63 -1.79 -14.10
N LEU A 178 -9.50 -2.72 -15.03
CA LEU A 178 -10.63 -3.47 -15.59
C LEU A 178 -10.65 -4.82 -14.89
N THR A 179 -11.32 -4.89 -13.74
CA THR A 179 -11.09 -5.95 -12.75
C THR A 179 -11.52 -7.34 -13.26
N ASN A 180 -12.44 -7.40 -14.22
CA ASN A 180 -12.87 -8.66 -14.83
C ASN A 180 -11.80 -9.30 -15.75
N ARG A 181 -10.80 -8.54 -16.22
CA ARG A 181 -9.77 -9.06 -17.16
C ARG A 181 -8.72 -9.97 -16.54
N ASN A 182 -8.55 -9.95 -15.22
CA ASN A 182 -7.56 -10.72 -14.48
C ASN A 182 -6.11 -10.63 -15.01
N ASN A 183 -5.67 -9.43 -15.42
CA ASN A 183 -4.34 -9.26 -16.04
C ASN A 183 -3.38 -8.39 -15.21
N ASP A 184 -3.80 -7.91 -14.03
CA ASP A 184 -3.05 -7.01 -13.15
C ASP A 184 -2.65 -5.65 -13.76
N ILE A 185 -3.12 -5.34 -14.96
CA ILE A 185 -2.74 -4.13 -15.70
C ILE A 185 -3.50 -2.92 -15.16
N ILE A 186 -2.74 -1.87 -14.87
CA ILE A 186 -3.25 -0.52 -14.69
C ILE A 186 -3.28 0.18 -16.04
N TYR A 187 -4.44 0.71 -16.38
CA TYR A 187 -4.60 1.63 -17.50
C TYR A 187 -4.46 3.06 -17.00
N LYS A 188 -3.82 3.90 -17.80
CA LYS A 188 -3.74 5.35 -17.58
C LYS A 188 -4.59 6.06 -18.63
N TYR A 189 -5.40 6.99 -18.16
CA TYR A 189 -6.11 7.99 -18.94
C TYR A 189 -5.54 9.38 -18.61
N ASP A 190 -5.23 10.17 -19.64
CA ASP A 190 -4.65 11.52 -19.51
C ASP A 190 -5.48 12.53 -20.30
N GLU A 191 -6.11 13.48 -19.60
CA GLU A 191 -6.88 14.57 -20.20
C GLU A 191 -6.01 15.75 -20.67
N ASN A 192 -4.74 15.81 -20.24
CA ASN A 192 -3.82 16.85 -20.69
C ASN A 192 -3.18 16.41 -22.00
N MET A 193 -3.88 16.59 -23.11
CA MET A 193 -3.37 16.88 -24.46
C MET A 193 -4.56 17.20 -25.39
N GLU A 194 -4.29 17.78 -26.56
CA GLU A 194 -5.29 17.98 -27.62
C GLU A 194 -5.98 16.65 -28.05
N GLU A 195 -5.43 15.51 -27.63
CA GLU A 195 -5.97 14.16 -27.77
C GLU A 195 -5.91 13.39 -26.44
N VAL A 196 -7.03 12.77 -26.08
CA VAL A 196 -7.15 11.81 -24.96
C VAL A 196 -6.18 10.64 -25.17
N GLN A 197 -5.29 10.38 -24.20
CA GLN A 197 -4.42 9.20 -24.23
C GLN A 197 -4.88 8.12 -23.26
N PHE A 198 -5.20 6.94 -23.80
CA PHE A 198 -5.36 5.72 -23.03
C PHE A 198 -4.26 4.73 -23.38
N LYS A 199 -3.61 4.18 -22.37
CA LYS A 199 -2.62 3.10 -22.55
C LYS A 199 -2.47 2.26 -21.30
N GLU A 200 -1.97 1.04 -21.50
CA GLU A 200 -1.39 0.27 -20.42
C GLU A 200 -0.23 1.07 -19.81
N TRP A 201 -0.26 1.25 -18.50
CA TRP A 201 0.80 1.96 -17.78
C TRP A 201 1.82 0.98 -17.19
N GLY A 202 1.35 -0.14 -16.66
CA GLY A 202 2.15 -1.14 -15.96
C GLY A 202 1.26 -2.02 -15.10
N THR A 203 1.85 -2.75 -14.15
CA THR A 203 1.05 -3.54 -13.19
C THR A 203 0.59 -2.68 -12.00
N LEU A 204 -0.40 -3.18 -11.25
CA LEU A 204 -0.82 -2.52 -10.00
C LEU A 204 0.35 -2.34 -9.01
N PHE A 205 1.23 -3.33 -8.89
CA PHE A 205 2.37 -3.24 -7.99
C PHE A 205 3.38 -2.19 -8.44
N ASP A 206 3.61 -2.05 -9.75
CA ASP A 206 4.45 -0.97 -10.28
C ASP A 206 3.92 0.40 -9.84
N LEU A 207 2.58 0.58 -9.85
CA LEU A 207 1.93 1.83 -9.47
C LEU A 207 2.07 2.09 -7.98
N LEU A 208 1.79 1.08 -7.15
CA LEU A 208 1.94 1.16 -5.70
C LEU A 208 3.39 1.48 -5.29
N ILE A 209 4.36 0.89 -5.99
CA ILE A 209 5.79 1.17 -5.80
C ILE A 209 6.12 2.61 -6.18
N ALA A 210 5.58 3.12 -7.30
CA ALA A 210 5.77 4.51 -7.72
C ALA A 210 5.22 5.48 -6.65
N TYR A 211 4.00 5.27 -6.17
CA TYR A 211 3.41 6.07 -5.10
C TYR A 211 4.20 6.00 -3.80
N ARG A 212 4.67 4.81 -3.40
CA ARG A 212 5.50 4.71 -2.21
C ARG A 212 6.78 5.53 -2.33
N LYS A 213 7.45 5.52 -3.50
CA LYS A 213 8.65 6.33 -3.74
C LYS A 213 8.37 7.82 -3.62
N ASP A 214 7.25 8.30 -4.17
CA ASP A 214 6.86 9.71 -4.08
C ASP A 214 6.48 10.13 -2.65
N ILE A 215 5.68 9.32 -1.97
CA ILE A 215 5.33 9.54 -0.55
C ILE A 215 6.60 9.69 0.31
N VAL A 216 7.56 8.79 0.10
CA VAL A 216 8.86 8.80 0.79
C VAL A 216 9.69 10.05 0.45
N ARG A 217 9.69 10.48 -0.82
CA ARG A 217 10.34 11.72 -1.27
C ARG A 217 9.81 12.94 -0.52
N TYR A 218 8.51 12.98 -0.24
CA TYR A 218 7.85 14.05 0.49
C TYR A 218 7.66 13.77 1.99
N SER A 219 8.39 12.81 2.56
CA SER A 219 8.20 12.34 3.95
C SER A 219 8.29 13.42 5.02
N LYS A 220 9.14 14.44 4.83
CA LYS A 220 9.21 15.62 5.72
C LYS A 220 7.91 16.41 5.74
N ARG A 221 7.24 16.56 4.59
CA ARG A 221 5.93 17.23 4.48
C ARG A 221 4.87 16.42 5.22
N TRP A 222 4.80 15.11 4.95
CA TRP A 222 3.84 14.21 5.59
C TRP A 222 3.97 14.17 7.11
N THR A 223 5.20 14.10 7.61
CA THR A 223 5.47 14.15 9.06
C THR A 223 4.95 15.44 9.68
N LYS A 224 5.15 16.59 9.02
CA LYS A 224 4.58 17.87 9.50
C LYS A 224 3.05 17.86 9.48
N VAL A 225 2.43 17.34 8.42
CA VAL A 225 0.97 17.23 8.31
C VAL A 225 0.40 16.38 9.45
N PHE A 226 0.98 15.21 9.71
CA PHE A 226 0.50 14.33 10.77
C PHE A 226 0.78 14.85 12.18
N ASN A 227 1.88 15.56 12.39
CA ASN A 227 2.15 16.22 13.67
C ASN A 227 1.18 17.38 13.93
N ALA A 228 0.80 18.13 12.89
CA ALA A 228 -0.15 19.23 13.00
C ALA A 228 -1.59 18.75 13.19
N ASN A 229 -1.96 17.62 12.56
CA ASN A 229 -3.27 17.01 12.70
C ASN A 229 -3.14 15.47 12.78
N PRO A 230 -3.08 14.89 14.00
CA PRO A 230 -2.98 13.44 14.17
C PRO A 230 -4.15 12.65 13.55
N ASN A 231 -5.35 13.24 13.48
CA ASN A 231 -6.50 12.59 12.84
C ASN A 231 -6.30 12.42 11.33
N ARG A 232 -5.49 13.29 10.71
CA ARG A 232 -5.18 13.22 9.29
C ARG A 232 -4.47 11.93 8.89
N PHE A 233 -3.72 11.33 9.81
CA PHE A 233 -3.12 10.01 9.57
C PHE A 233 -4.21 8.98 9.32
N LYS A 234 -5.18 8.87 10.24
CA LYS A 234 -6.32 7.94 10.09
C LYS A 234 -7.11 8.23 8.82
N GLU A 235 -7.40 9.49 8.55
CA GLU A 235 -8.12 9.88 7.33
C GLU A 235 -7.41 9.38 6.06
N LEU A 236 -6.08 9.54 5.98
CA LEU A 236 -5.34 9.20 4.76
C LEU A 236 -4.90 7.74 4.66
N THR A 237 -5.05 6.92 5.69
CA THR A 237 -4.57 5.53 5.66
C THR A 237 -5.67 4.49 5.72
N MET A 238 -6.87 4.84 6.16
CA MET A 238 -7.96 3.88 6.35
C MET A 238 -8.65 3.56 5.02
N GLY A 239 -8.90 2.28 4.77
CA GLY A 239 -9.78 1.80 3.70
C GLY A 239 -11.23 2.13 3.97
N ARG A 240 -12.02 2.26 2.90
CA ARG A 240 -13.43 2.62 2.99
C ARG A 240 -14.37 1.68 2.25
N LEU A 241 -13.88 0.51 1.82
CA LEU A 241 -14.72 -0.40 1.05
C LEU A 241 -15.77 -1.14 1.88
N LEU A 242 -15.66 -1.15 3.21
CA LEU A 242 -16.64 -1.74 4.14
C LEU A 242 -16.75 -0.88 5.40
#